data_AF-A0A7W6NWY9-F1
#
_entry.id   AF-A0A7W6NWY9-F1
#
_cell.length_a   1.000
_cell.length_b   1.000
_cell.length_c   1.000
_cell.angle_alpha   90.00
_cell.angle_beta   90.00
_cell.angle_gamma   90.00
#
_symmetry.space_group_name_H-M   'P 1'
#
loop_
_entity.id
_entity.type
_entity.pdbx_description
1 polymer ?
#
loop_
_entity_poly.entity_id
_entity_poly.type
_entity_poly.pdbx_seq_one_letter_code
_entity_poly.pdbx_strand_id
1 'polypeptide(L)'
;MSRILGKPDDVILDRIANIFCEVPNWTEANLVSELVAIPNIPNLGFYRIDRILEAVSAGKADLRGSFGFRKFIEKLYEESGIGTSVVNELLLKRDLNVYMREGQVEG
;
A
#
# COMPACT_ATOMS: atom_id res chain seq x y z
N MET A 1 -31.49 1.78 2.08
CA MET A 1 -30.74 2.07 3.32
C MET A 1 -29.26 2.18 2.97
N SER A 2 -28.76 3.38 2.67
CA SER A 2 -27.32 3.60 2.52
C SER A 2 -26.68 3.41 3.88
N ARG A 3 -25.92 2.33 4.05
CA ARG A 3 -24.94 2.28 5.15
C ARG A 3 -23.98 3.43 4.89
N ILE A 4 -24.08 4.48 5.69
CA ILE A 4 -22.97 5.39 5.91
C ILE A 4 -21.92 4.54 6.61
N LEU A 5 -21.12 3.80 5.83
CA LEU A 5 -19.86 3.25 6.31
C LEU A 5 -19.01 4.46 6.60
N GLY A 6 -19.07 4.92 7.85
CA GLY A 6 -18.18 5.97 8.34
C GLY A 6 -16.75 5.58 8.03
N LYS A 7 -15.92 6.57 7.67
CA LYS A 7 -14.48 6.37 7.47
C LYS A 7 -13.94 5.54 8.65
N PRO A 8 -13.19 4.45 8.41
CA PRO A 8 -12.59 3.68 9.48
C PRO A 8 -11.79 4.59 10.42
N ASP A 9 -11.83 4.30 11.72
CA ASP A 9 -11.05 5.02 12.72
C ASP A 9 -9.56 4.95 12.39
N ASP A 10 -8.82 6.04 12.65
CA ASP A 10 -7.38 6.11 12.41
C ASP A 10 -6.61 5.01 13.15
N VAL A 11 -7.07 4.56 14.32
CA VAL A 11 -6.49 3.43 15.07
C VAL A 11 -6.61 2.13 14.30
N ILE A 12 -7.73 1.91 13.59
CA ILE A 12 -7.94 0.72 12.76
C ILE A 12 -7.01 0.79 11.56
N LEU A 13 -6.91 1.95 10.90
CA LEU A 13 -6.04 2.14 9.74
C LEU A 13 -4.56 1.98 10.09
N ASP A 14 -4.13 2.46 11.27
CA ASP A 14 -2.77 2.24 11.77
C ASP A 14 -2.50 0.77 12.03
N ARG A 15 -3.47 0.07 12.64
CA ARG A 15 -3.36 -1.37 12.87
C ARG A 15 -3.26 -2.16 11.58
N ILE A 16 -4.01 -1.78 10.54
CA ILE A 16 -3.94 -2.40 9.21
C ILE A 16 -2.53 -2.26 8.63
N ALA A 17 -1.97 -1.04 8.67
CA ALA A 17 -0.62 -0.80 8.19
C ALA A 17 0.41 -1.65 8.96
N ASN A 18 0.29 -1.70 10.29
CA ASN A 18 1.18 -2.52 11.13
C ASN A 18 1.09 -4.02 10.79
N ILE A 19 -0.13 -4.57 10.68
CA ILE A 19 -0.32 -5.99 10.34
C ILE A 19 0.37 -6.33 9.02
N PHE A 20 0.26 -5.45 8.01
CA PHE A 20 0.91 -5.70 6.73
C PHE A 20 2.44 -5.58 6.79
N CYS A 21 2.96 -4.68 7.64
CA CYS A 21 4.40 -4.52 7.85
C CYS A 21 5.05 -5.64 8.70
N GLU A 22 4.25 -6.37 9.48
CA GLU A 22 4.69 -7.34 10.49
C GLU A 22 4.40 -8.79 10.10
N VAL A 23 3.89 -9.03 8.88
CA VAL A 23 3.74 -10.41 8.38
C VAL A 23 5.09 -11.14 8.46
N PRO A 24 5.13 -12.46 8.74
CA PRO A 24 6.37 -13.20 8.91
C PRO A 24 6.92 -13.78 7.61
N ASN A 25 6.11 -13.88 6.54
CA ASN A 25 6.48 -14.49 5.27
C ASN A 25 5.61 -14.00 4.09
N TRP A 26 6.03 -14.34 2.87
CA TRP A 26 5.36 -13.94 1.64
C TRP A 26 3.94 -14.53 1.46
N THR A 27 3.64 -15.68 2.07
CA THR A 27 2.28 -16.28 2.03
C THR A 27 1.30 -15.43 2.83
N GLU A 28 1.69 -15.04 4.03
CA GLU A 28 0.88 -14.15 4.87
C GLU A 28 0.79 -12.74 4.30
N ALA A 29 1.86 -12.25 3.67
CA ALA A 29 1.83 -10.99 2.92
C ALA A 29 0.74 -11.00 1.82
N ASN A 30 0.65 -12.08 1.05
CA ASN A 30 -0.38 -12.21 0.02
C ASN A 30 -1.78 -12.15 0.64
N LEU A 31 -2.02 -12.93 1.69
CA LEU A 31 -3.31 -12.98 2.37
C LEU A 31 -3.71 -11.62 2.98
N VAL A 32 -2.80 -11.00 3.73
CA VAL A 32 -3.04 -9.70 4.40
C VAL A 32 -3.24 -8.59 3.38
N SER A 33 -2.51 -8.61 2.27
CA SER A 33 -2.72 -7.61 1.22
C SER A 33 -4.16 -7.65 0.68
N GLU A 34 -4.71 -8.84 0.42
CA GLU A 34 -6.02 -9.01 -0.19
C GLU A 34 -7.18 -8.77 0.79
N LEU A 35 -7.04 -9.25 2.02
CA LEU A 35 -8.10 -9.17 3.01
C LEU A 35 -8.13 -7.84 3.76
N VAL A 36 -6.98 -7.16 3.86
CA VAL A 36 -6.81 -6.05 4.80
C VAL A 36 -6.31 -4.80 4.11
N ALA A 37 -5.14 -4.83 3.46
CA ALA A 37 -4.52 -3.61 2.94
C ALA A 37 -5.27 -3.03 1.73
N ILE A 38 -5.48 -3.84 0.69
CA ILE A 38 -6.13 -3.41 -0.57
C ILE A 38 -7.52 -2.83 -0.34
N PRO A 39 -8.45 -3.48 0.41
CA PRO A 39 -9.78 -2.94 0.64
C PRO A 39 -9.80 -1.58 1.36
N ASN A 40 -8.70 -1.20 2.02
CA ASN A 40 -8.59 0.03 2.79
C ASN A 40 -7.71 1.10 2.14
N ILE A 41 -7.16 0.86 0.95
CA ILE A 41 -6.32 1.82 0.21
C ILE A 41 -6.91 3.23 0.15
N PRO A 42 -8.21 3.43 -0.19
CA PRO A 42 -8.80 4.77 -0.24
C PRO A 42 -8.76 5.52 1.10
N ASN A 43 -8.58 4.81 2.22
CA ASN A 43 -8.61 5.37 3.57
C ASN A 43 -7.23 5.46 4.22
N LEU A 44 -6.21 4.71 3.76
CA LEU A 44 -4.89 4.65 4.40
C LEU A 44 -4.21 6.02 4.47
N GLY A 45 -4.33 6.81 3.39
CA GLY A 45 -3.67 8.10 3.27
C GLY A 45 -2.13 8.00 3.21
N PHE A 46 -1.50 9.14 2.97
CA PHE A 46 -0.07 9.23 2.68
C PHE A 46 0.83 8.58 3.76
N TYR A 47 0.61 8.91 5.03
CA TYR A 47 1.46 8.48 6.14
C TYR A 47 1.55 6.95 6.25
N ARG A 48 0.42 6.25 6.11
CA ARG A 48 0.36 4.78 6.25
C ARG A 48 0.94 4.07 5.04
N ILE A 49 0.73 4.65 3.85
CA ILE A 49 1.34 4.16 2.62
C ILE A 49 2.87 4.26 2.71
N ASP A 50 3.43 5.42 3.10
CA ASP A 50 4.88 5.59 3.26
C ASP A 50 5.47 4.58 4.26
N ARG A 51 4.78 4.30 5.37
CA ARG A 51 5.19 3.28 6.34
C ARG A 51 5.23 1.86 5.78
N ILE A 52 4.22 1.48 4.97
CA ILE A 52 4.21 0.16 4.33
C ILE A 52 5.37 0.03 3.34
N LEU A 53 5.62 1.08 2.53
CA LEU A 53 6.72 1.09 1.57
C LEU A 53 8.09 1.07 2.27
N GLU A 54 8.23 1.77 3.39
CA GLU A 54 9.42 1.72 4.24
C GLU A 54 9.70 0.30 4.78
N ALA A 55 8.67 -0.39 5.27
CA ALA A 55 8.81 -1.77 5.74
C ALA A 55 9.29 -2.72 4.64
N VAL A 56 8.77 -2.56 3.42
CA VAL A 56 9.17 -3.36 2.25
C VAL A 56 10.63 -3.07 1.86
N SER A 57 11.00 -1.78 1.82
CA SER A 57 12.36 -1.34 1.51
C SER A 57 13.38 -1.87 2.52
N ALA A 58 13.02 -1.91 3.80
CA ALA A 58 13.84 -2.49 4.87
C ALA A 58 13.96 -4.03 4.81
N GLY A 59 13.36 -4.68 3.81
CA GLY A 59 13.46 -6.13 3.61
C GLY A 59 12.61 -6.95 4.57
N LYS A 60 11.56 -6.39 5.16
CA LYS A 60 10.68 -7.17 6.04
C LYS A 60 9.93 -8.23 5.23
N ALA A 61 10.01 -9.47 5.72
CA ALA A 61 9.09 -10.56 5.42
C ALA A 61 8.88 -10.97 3.95
N ASP A 62 9.93 -10.83 3.13
CA ASP A 62 9.86 -11.07 1.69
C ASP A 62 8.69 -10.34 1.00
N LEU A 63 8.22 -9.23 1.57
CA LEU A 63 7.12 -8.43 1.04
C LEU A 63 7.37 -8.07 -0.43
N ARG A 64 8.62 -7.73 -0.76
CA ARG A 64 9.09 -7.40 -2.11
C ARG A 64 8.87 -8.54 -3.12
N GLY A 65 8.95 -9.80 -2.67
CA GLY A 65 8.72 -10.99 -3.50
C GLY A 65 7.25 -11.41 -3.59
N SER A 66 6.40 -10.89 -2.70
CA SER A 66 4.99 -11.29 -2.64
C SER A 66 4.16 -10.72 -3.82
N PHE A 67 3.25 -11.53 -4.35
CA PHE A 67 2.26 -11.08 -5.34
C PHE A 67 1.30 -10.04 -4.73
N GLY A 68 1.02 -10.17 -3.44
CA GLY A 68 0.19 -9.26 -2.67
C GLY A 68 0.71 -7.84 -2.66
N PHE A 69 2.02 -7.65 -2.45
CA PHE A 69 2.62 -6.33 -2.50
C PHE A 69 2.56 -5.72 -3.91
N ARG A 70 2.80 -6.51 -4.96
CA ARG A 70 2.67 -6.02 -6.35
C ARG A 70 1.25 -5.52 -6.64
N LYS A 71 0.25 -6.33 -6.27
CA LYS A 71 -1.17 -5.98 -6.42
C LYS A 71 -1.54 -4.77 -5.57
N PHE A 72 -0.97 -4.63 -4.38
CA PHE A 72 -1.13 -3.44 -3.54
C PHE A 72 -0.60 -2.19 -4.25
N ILE A 73 0.59 -2.23 -4.86
CA ILE A 73 1.11 -1.08 -5.62
C ILE A 73 0.22 -0.73 -6.82
N GLU A 74 -0.22 -1.72 -7.60
CA GLU A 74 -1.15 -1.48 -8.71
C GLU A 74 -2.41 -0.75 -8.24
N LYS A 75 -2.97 -1.22 -7.11
CA LYS A 75 -4.16 -0.63 -6.50
C LYS A 75 -3.91 0.74 -5.88
N LEU A 76 -2.69 1.05 -5.43
CA LEU A 76 -2.35 2.40 -4.99
C LEU A 76 -2.52 3.41 -6.12
N TYR A 77 -2.07 3.10 -7.33
CA TYR A 77 -2.25 4.01 -8.46
C TYR A 77 -3.73 4.22 -8.84
N GLU A 78 -4.56 3.20 -8.62
CA GLU A 78 -5.97 3.21 -9.03
C GLU A 78 -6.90 3.82 -7.97
N GLU A 79 -6.64 3.57 -6.69
CA GLU A 79 -7.66 3.73 -5.63
C GLU A 79 -7.22 4.64 -4.47
N SER A 80 -5.93 5.00 -4.37
CA SER A 80 -5.42 5.73 -3.18
C SER A 80 -5.83 7.20 -3.11
N GLY A 81 -6.16 7.81 -4.25
CA GLY A 81 -6.46 9.25 -4.36
C GLY A 81 -5.28 10.20 -4.15
N ILE A 82 -4.05 9.69 -3.90
CA ILE A 82 -2.85 10.54 -3.69
C ILE A 82 -2.12 10.93 -4.99
N GLY A 83 -2.54 10.35 -6.13
CA GLY A 83 -2.02 10.68 -7.46
C GLY A 83 -0.73 9.95 -7.85
N THR A 84 -0.58 9.67 -9.14
CA THR A 84 0.54 8.89 -9.71
C THR A 84 1.91 9.45 -9.36
N SER A 85 2.09 10.77 -9.46
CA SER A 85 3.37 11.42 -9.16
C SER A 85 3.80 11.20 -7.70
N VAL A 86 2.86 11.30 -6.75
CA VAL A 86 3.15 11.10 -5.32
C VAL A 86 3.48 9.63 -5.03
N VAL A 87 2.77 8.68 -5.64
CA VAL A 87 3.10 7.25 -5.52
C VAL A 87 4.51 6.98 -6.07
N ASN A 88 4.86 7.55 -7.22
CA ASN A 88 6.19 7.46 -7.82
C ASN A 88 7.28 8.05 -6.92
N GLU A 89 7.05 9.23 -6.33
CA GLU A 89 7.99 9.86 -5.38
C GLU A 89 8.23 8.99 -4.14
N LEU A 90 7.17 8.41 -3.59
CA LEU A 90 7.26 7.49 -2.45
C LEU A 90 8.06 6.24 -2.80
N LEU A 91 7.84 5.64 -3.98
CA LEU A 91 8.61 4.48 -4.44
C LEU A 91 10.08 4.82 -4.66
N LEU A 92 10.36 5.98 -5.28
CA LEU A 92 11.72 6.47 -5.51
C LEU A 92 12.48 6.68 -4.20
N LYS A 93 11.85 7.33 -3.21
CA LYS A 93 12.42 7.56 -1.87
C LYS A 93 12.80 6.25 -1.15
N ARG A 94 12.14 5.15 -1.48
CA ARG A 94 12.30 3.84 -0.82
C ARG A 94 13.10 2.83 -1.64
N ASP A 95 13.72 3.25 -2.74
CA ASP A 95 14.44 2.37 -3.69
C ASP A 95 13.57 1.22 -4.25
N LEU A 96 12.29 1.52 -4.46
CA LEU A 96 11.27 0.63 -5.01
C LEU A 96 10.94 0.99 -6.47
N ASN A 97 11.93 1.54 -7.19
CA ASN A 97 11.83 2.05 -8.56
C ASN A 97 11.25 1.05 -9.56
N VAL A 98 11.49 -0.25 -9.31
CA VAL A 98 10.97 -1.35 -10.14
C VAL A 98 9.43 -1.40 -10.22
N TYR A 99 8.72 -0.73 -9.31
CA TYR A 99 7.25 -0.69 -9.30
C TYR A 99 6.67 0.66 -9.77
N MET A 100 7.52 1.62 -10.16
CA MET A 100 7.06 2.91 -10.66
C MET A 100 6.31 2.72 -11.99
N ARG A 101 5.24 3.47 -12.19
CA ARG A 101 4.61 3.62 -13.50
C ARG A 101 5.24 4.80 -14.22
N GLU A 102 5.57 4.65 -15.50
CA GLU A 102 5.90 5.80 -16.34
C GLU A 102 4.70 6.75 -16.28
N GLY A 103 4.96 8.00 -15.89
CA GLY A 103 3.91 9.00 -15.86
C GLY A 103 3.34 9.11 -17.26
N GLN A 104 2.01 9.00 -17.40
CA GLN A 104 1.38 9.62 -18.55
C GLN A 104 1.70 11.10 -18.44
N VAL A 105 2.67 11.54 -19.24
CA VAL A 105 2.80 12.95 -19.60
C VAL A 105 1.48 13.24 -20.30
N GLU A 106 0.56 13.92 -19.62
CA GLU A 106 -0.58 14.53 -20.28
C GLU A 106 0.00 15.45 -21.36
N GLY A 107 -0.12 15.01 -22.61
CA GLY A 107 0.10 15.83 -23.79
C GLY A 107 -1.12 16.67 -24.10
#